data_AF-A0A699YV64-F1
#
_entry.id   AF-A0A699YV64-F1
#
_cell.length_a   1.000
_cell.length_b   1.000
_cell.length_c   1.000
_cell.angle_alpha   90.00
_cell.angle_beta   90.00
_cell.angle_gamma   90.00
#
_symmetry.space_group_name_H-M   'P 1'
#
loop_
_entity.id
_entity.type
_entity.pdbx_description
1 polymer ?
#
loop_
_entity_poly.entity_id
_entity_poly.type
_entity_poly.pdbx_seq_one_letter_code
_entity_poly.pdbx_strand_id
1 'polypeptide(L)'
;MDALLRRIQSEVASNPPLGYTEDEATAQFFQVAKAEVLASKEQGLFDSWIELDDDQASSFGRLSESLHLHYPRVVVAHFVHGYGRGLWDPSVRSYGCHALKVMVLGPAAVGKTSHCELLASRFGLPHINVGDLLFSEIANKTALGLEAKQFMDASKTVPDAFLLKLLAQRVAQADCQQAGWLLDGFPHTGEQVEALKQLGVVPDKVIFLAAEQAVLLDRTRYRRVDMNTNK
;
A
#
# COMPACT_ATOMS: atom_id res chain seq x y z
N MET A 1 24.38 -12.50 -21.38
CA MET A 1 23.07 -13.06 -21.02
C MET A 1 23.19 -14.55 -20.66
N ASP A 2 23.80 -15.36 -21.53
CA ASP A 2 23.88 -16.82 -21.38
C ASP A 2 24.65 -17.34 -20.16
N ALA A 3 25.73 -16.68 -19.74
CA ALA A 3 26.52 -17.12 -18.58
C ALA A 3 25.78 -16.95 -17.23
N LEU A 4 24.92 -15.93 -17.14
CA LEU A 4 24.10 -15.67 -15.95
C LEU A 4 22.94 -16.68 -15.87
N LEU A 5 22.29 -16.95 -17.02
CA LEU A 5 21.26 -17.97 -17.16
C LEU A 5 21.75 -19.35 -16.74
N ARG A 6 22.96 -19.75 -17.16
CA ARG A 6 23.55 -21.04 -16.76
C ARG A 6 23.82 -21.15 -15.25
N ARG A 7 24.17 -20.03 -14.60
CA ARG A 7 24.49 -20.02 -13.16
C ARG A 7 23.23 -20.07 -12.30
N ILE A 8 22.18 -19.36 -12.71
CA ILE A 8 20.85 -19.43 -12.09
C ILE A 8 20.27 -20.84 -12.24
N GLN A 9 20.39 -21.44 -13.43
CA GLN A 9 19.97 -22.83 -13.67
C GLN A 9 20.72 -23.85 -12.81
N SER A 10 22.02 -23.62 -12.56
CA SER A 10 22.83 -24.47 -11.68
C SER A 10 22.42 -24.36 -10.20
N GLU A 11 22.05 -23.16 -9.73
CA GLU A 11 21.62 -22.93 -8.34
C GLU A 11 20.24 -23.52 -8.08
N VAL A 12 19.29 -23.32 -9.00
CA VAL A 12 17.93 -23.85 -8.90
C VAL A 12 17.92 -25.39 -8.95
N ALA A 13 18.79 -26.01 -9.75
CA ALA A 13 18.95 -27.46 -9.79
C ALA A 13 19.53 -28.05 -8.50
N SER A 14 20.31 -27.26 -7.75
CA SER A 14 20.97 -27.71 -6.51
C SER A 14 20.08 -27.62 -5.26
N ASN A 15 18.98 -26.86 -5.32
CA ASN A 15 18.08 -26.68 -4.18
C ASN A 15 16.63 -26.42 -4.64
N PRO A 16 15.91 -27.45 -5.11
CA PRO A 16 14.54 -27.27 -5.60
C PRO A 16 13.59 -26.96 -4.43
N PRO A 17 12.89 -25.81 -4.42
CA PRO A 17 11.82 -25.59 -3.47
C PRO A 17 10.65 -26.53 -3.78
N LEU A 18 9.96 -26.95 -2.72
CA LEU A 18 8.90 -27.98 -2.71
C LEU A 18 7.93 -27.89 -3.92
N GLY A 19 8.09 -28.80 -4.88
CA GLY A 19 7.02 -29.32 -5.72
C GLY A 19 6.53 -28.48 -6.92
N TYR A 20 7.09 -27.29 -7.18
CA TYR A 20 6.71 -26.47 -8.34
C TYR A 20 7.96 -25.97 -9.07
N THR A 21 7.91 -25.87 -10.40
CA THR A 21 8.95 -25.10 -11.12
C THR A 21 8.73 -23.60 -10.89
N GLU A 22 9.81 -22.83 -10.82
CA GLU A 22 9.77 -21.37 -10.58
C GLU A 22 8.93 -20.65 -11.64
N ASP A 23 8.98 -21.15 -12.89
CA ASP A 23 8.16 -20.66 -14.00
C ASP A 23 6.67 -21.01 -13.85
N GLU A 24 6.31 -22.16 -13.29
CA GLU A 24 4.92 -22.55 -13.05
C GLU A 24 4.29 -21.77 -11.90
N ALA A 25 5.01 -21.58 -10.78
CA ALA A 25 4.54 -20.75 -9.67
C ALA A 25 4.39 -19.28 -10.10
N THR A 26 5.33 -18.79 -10.94
CA THR A 26 5.33 -17.43 -11.47
C THR A 26 4.34 -17.23 -12.62
N ALA A 27 3.97 -18.26 -13.37
CA ALA A 27 2.91 -18.17 -14.35
C ALA A 27 1.54 -18.22 -13.69
N GLN A 28 1.32 -19.13 -12.74
CA GLN A 28 0.01 -19.43 -12.19
C GLN A 28 -0.47 -18.37 -11.19
N PHE A 29 0.40 -17.88 -10.31
CA PHE A 29 0.03 -16.82 -9.36
C PHE A 29 -0.17 -15.45 -10.04
N PHE A 30 0.53 -15.20 -11.16
CA PHE A 30 0.62 -13.86 -11.75
C PHE A 30 -0.23 -13.66 -13.01
N GLN A 31 -0.52 -14.72 -13.79
CA GLN A 31 -1.57 -14.67 -14.82
C GLN A 31 -2.94 -14.43 -14.17
N VAL A 32 -3.18 -15.02 -13.01
CA VAL A 32 -4.39 -14.78 -12.20
C VAL A 32 -4.47 -13.30 -11.82
N ALA A 33 -3.41 -12.70 -11.28
CA ALA A 33 -3.41 -11.28 -10.91
C ALA A 33 -3.64 -10.33 -12.11
N LYS A 34 -3.03 -10.59 -13.27
CA LYS A 34 -3.24 -9.76 -14.48
C LYS A 34 -4.65 -9.94 -15.05
N ALA A 35 -5.15 -11.17 -15.10
CA ALA A 35 -6.50 -11.48 -15.56
C ALA A 35 -7.56 -10.92 -14.61
N GLU A 36 -7.34 -10.96 -13.30
CA GLU A 36 -8.21 -10.37 -12.30
C GLU A 36 -8.25 -8.84 -12.39
N VAL A 37 -7.11 -8.17 -12.59
CA VAL A 37 -7.06 -6.70 -12.76
C VAL A 37 -7.75 -6.27 -14.07
N LEU A 38 -7.55 -7.00 -15.17
CA LEU A 38 -8.24 -6.73 -16.44
C LEU A 38 -9.75 -7.05 -16.35
N ALA A 39 -10.12 -8.17 -15.74
CA ALA A 39 -11.52 -8.52 -15.50
C ALA A 39 -12.19 -7.48 -14.58
N SER A 40 -11.47 -6.94 -13.60
CA SER A 40 -11.97 -5.87 -12.72
C SER A 40 -12.24 -4.58 -13.49
N LYS A 41 -11.50 -4.31 -14.56
CA LYS A 41 -11.74 -3.18 -15.47
C LYS A 41 -13.02 -3.37 -16.27
N GLU A 42 -13.27 -4.58 -16.76
CA GLU A 42 -14.49 -4.93 -17.51
C GLU A 42 -15.74 -5.02 -16.61
N GLN A 43 -15.56 -5.41 -15.34
CA GLN A 43 -16.61 -5.49 -14.33
C GLN A 43 -16.96 -4.14 -13.68
N GLY A 44 -16.20 -3.07 -13.96
CA GLY A 44 -16.43 -1.75 -13.37
C GLY A 44 -16.15 -1.69 -11.86
N LEU A 45 -15.22 -2.50 -11.36
CA LEU A 45 -14.89 -2.58 -9.93
C LEU A 45 -14.25 -1.29 -9.39
N PHE A 46 -13.57 -0.54 -10.26
CA PHE A 46 -12.88 0.71 -9.91
C PHE A 46 -13.58 1.90 -10.56
N ASP A 47 -13.75 2.97 -9.79
CA ASP A 47 -14.41 4.19 -10.25
C ASP A 47 -13.60 4.95 -11.31
N SER A 48 -12.27 4.79 -11.32
CA SER A 48 -11.39 5.49 -12.25
C SER A 48 -10.05 4.77 -12.45
N TRP A 49 -9.44 4.99 -13.61
CA TRP A 49 -8.13 4.46 -13.98
C TRP A 49 -7.23 5.58 -14.44
N ILE A 50 -6.02 5.65 -13.90
CA ILE A 50 -5.03 6.68 -14.22
C ILE A 50 -3.74 5.99 -14.63
N GLU A 51 -3.30 6.27 -15.85
CA GLU A 51 -1.99 5.85 -16.33
C GLU A 51 -0.93 6.82 -15.78
N LEU A 52 0.10 6.24 -15.16
CA LEU A 52 1.26 6.98 -14.68
C LEU A 52 2.26 7.11 -15.83
N ASP A 53 2.59 8.35 -16.17
CA ASP A 53 3.56 8.68 -17.20
C ASP A 53 4.91 9.03 -16.54
N ASP A 54 5.96 9.21 -17.34
CA ASP A 54 7.28 9.64 -16.85
C ASP A 54 7.24 10.99 -16.11
N ASP A 55 6.28 11.85 -16.44
CA ASP A 55 5.97 13.04 -15.67
C ASP A 55 5.04 12.73 -14.49
N GLN A 56 5.66 12.53 -13.32
CA GLN A 56 4.94 12.28 -12.09
C GLN A 56 4.02 13.45 -11.67
N ALA A 57 4.33 14.69 -12.06
CA ALA A 57 3.51 15.85 -11.69
C ALA A 57 2.17 15.86 -12.44
N SER A 58 2.19 15.60 -13.74
CA SER A 58 0.99 15.46 -14.58
C SER A 58 0.12 14.27 -14.16
N SER A 59 0.76 13.11 -13.93
CA SER A 59 0.09 11.88 -13.48
C SER A 59 -0.64 12.09 -12.15
N PHE A 60 0.03 12.77 -11.21
CA PHE A 60 -0.57 13.15 -9.94
C PHE A 60 -1.71 14.16 -10.09
N GLY A 61 -1.58 15.12 -11.02
CA GLY A 61 -2.64 16.06 -11.35
C GLY A 61 -3.93 15.35 -11.77
N ARG A 62 -3.81 14.37 -12.68
CA ARG A 62 -4.93 13.52 -13.12
C ARG A 62 -5.51 12.68 -11.98
N LEU A 63 -4.67 12.11 -11.10
CA LEU A 63 -5.15 11.42 -9.90
C LEU A 63 -5.95 12.35 -9.00
N SER A 64 -5.43 13.53 -8.72
CA SER A 64 -6.11 14.51 -7.86
C SER A 64 -7.43 15.00 -8.47
N GLU A 65 -7.47 15.20 -9.78
CA GLU A 65 -8.69 15.58 -10.50
C GLU A 65 -9.75 14.47 -10.43
N SER A 66 -9.33 13.23 -10.70
CA SER A 66 -10.21 12.06 -10.64
C SER A 66 -10.81 11.87 -9.25
N LEU A 67 -9.99 12.04 -8.20
CA LEU A 67 -10.45 12.00 -6.81
C LEU A 67 -11.45 13.12 -6.51
N HIS A 68 -11.21 14.33 -7.02
CA HIS A 68 -12.10 15.48 -6.84
C HIS A 68 -13.47 15.28 -7.51
N LEU A 69 -13.48 14.75 -8.74
CA LEU A 69 -14.69 14.52 -9.51
C LEU A 69 -15.65 13.53 -8.85
N HIS A 70 -15.10 12.41 -8.36
CA HIS A 70 -15.93 11.32 -7.84
C HIS A 70 -16.24 11.50 -6.34
N TYR A 71 -15.37 12.18 -5.59
CA TYR A 71 -15.45 12.21 -4.11
C TYR A 71 -15.06 13.54 -3.49
N PRO A 72 -15.82 14.61 -3.77
CA PRO A 72 -15.42 15.97 -3.39
C PRO A 72 -15.39 16.20 -1.87
N ARG A 73 -16.11 15.39 -1.07
CA ARG A 73 -16.13 15.49 0.41
C ARG A 73 -14.85 15.06 1.11
N VAL A 74 -13.95 14.37 0.42
CA VAL A 74 -12.80 13.70 1.02
C VAL A 74 -11.46 14.29 0.57
N VAL A 75 -11.45 15.51 0.04
CA VAL A 75 -10.24 16.19 -0.43
C VAL A 75 -9.77 17.17 0.63
N VAL A 76 -8.53 17.07 1.10
CA VAL A 76 -7.94 17.99 2.09
C VAL A 76 -8.04 19.46 1.65
N ALA A 77 -8.27 20.36 2.60
CA ALA A 77 -8.71 21.74 2.35
C ALA A 77 -7.79 22.55 1.41
N HIS A 78 -6.48 22.27 1.40
CA HIS A 78 -5.52 22.95 0.52
C HIS A 78 -5.61 22.54 -0.95
N PHE A 79 -6.23 21.40 -1.26
CA PHE A 79 -6.47 20.94 -2.64
C PHE A 79 -7.84 21.36 -3.20
N VAL A 80 -8.75 21.87 -2.37
CA VAL A 80 -10.07 22.33 -2.83
C VAL A 80 -9.93 23.62 -3.67
N HIS A 81 -8.85 24.36 -3.46
CA HIS A 81 -8.53 25.60 -4.16
C HIS A 81 -7.76 25.28 -5.45
N GLY A 82 -8.42 25.36 -6.62
CA GLY A 82 -7.72 25.34 -7.92
C GLY A 82 -8.35 24.53 -9.05
N TYR A 83 -9.33 23.66 -8.78
CA TYR A 83 -9.91 22.77 -9.79
C TYR A 83 -11.19 23.32 -10.44
N GLY A 84 -11.20 24.61 -10.80
CA GLY A 84 -12.26 25.22 -11.60
C GLY A 84 -13.56 25.59 -10.85
N ARG A 85 -13.64 25.42 -9.52
CA ARG A 85 -14.75 25.91 -8.71
C ARG A 85 -14.41 27.22 -7.99
N GLY A 86 -15.34 28.16 -7.98
CA GLY A 86 -15.16 29.46 -7.33
C GLY A 86 -15.16 29.36 -5.80
N LEU A 87 -14.37 30.19 -5.14
CA LEU A 87 -14.29 30.35 -3.67
C LEU A 87 -15.65 30.64 -2.99
N TRP A 88 -16.62 31.10 -3.77
CA TRP A 88 -17.97 31.42 -3.34
C TRP A 88 -18.93 30.22 -3.37
N ASP A 89 -18.54 29.09 -3.96
CA ASP A 89 -19.35 27.86 -3.94
C ASP A 89 -19.43 27.33 -2.48
N PRO A 90 -20.62 27.26 -1.85
CA PRO A 90 -20.75 26.81 -0.47
C PRO A 90 -20.28 25.36 -0.27
N SER A 91 -20.31 24.54 -1.31
CA SER A 91 -19.82 23.15 -1.25
C SER A 91 -18.31 23.07 -1.04
N VAL A 92 -17.55 24.01 -1.62
CA VAL A 92 -16.08 24.19 -1.44
C VAL A 92 -15.72 24.38 0.04
N ARG A 93 -16.58 25.03 0.83
CA ARG A 93 -16.35 25.27 2.26
C ARG A 93 -16.61 24.06 3.15
N SER A 94 -17.27 23.02 2.63
CA SER A 94 -17.54 21.76 3.32
C SER A 94 -16.51 20.67 2.99
N TYR A 95 -15.72 20.89 1.93
CA TYR A 95 -14.67 19.97 1.48
C TYR A 95 -13.40 20.17 2.31
N GLY A 96 -12.73 19.06 2.65
CA GLY A 96 -11.49 19.09 3.44
C GLY A 96 -11.64 19.30 4.94
N CYS A 97 -12.88 19.32 5.44
CA CYS A 97 -13.17 19.30 6.87
C CYS A 97 -13.20 17.87 7.46
N HIS A 98 -13.03 16.85 6.62
CA HIS A 98 -13.05 15.43 7.03
C HIS A 98 -11.64 14.85 6.96
N ALA A 99 -11.26 14.13 8.02
CA ALA A 99 -10.01 13.39 8.09
C ALA A 99 -9.98 12.30 6.99
N LEU A 100 -9.06 12.44 6.03
CA LEU A 100 -8.98 11.58 4.84
C LEU A 100 -8.29 10.25 5.16
N LYS A 101 -8.98 9.13 4.90
CA LYS A 101 -8.48 7.79 5.16
C LYS A 101 -8.24 7.04 3.85
N VAL A 102 -6.98 6.72 3.57
CA VAL A 102 -6.57 6.07 2.32
C VAL A 102 -5.87 4.76 2.61
N MET A 103 -6.22 3.72 1.87
CA MET A 103 -5.43 2.49 1.77
C MET A 103 -4.77 2.40 0.41
N VAL A 104 -3.52 1.99 0.39
CA VAL A 104 -2.75 1.79 -0.85
C VAL A 104 -2.37 0.33 -0.97
N LEU A 105 -2.95 -0.34 -1.96
CA LEU A 105 -2.78 -1.76 -2.23
C LEU A 105 -2.12 -1.98 -3.59
N GLY A 106 -1.68 -3.20 -3.85
CA GLY A 106 -0.98 -3.57 -5.08
C GLY A 106 0.06 -4.64 -4.84
N PRO A 107 0.63 -5.22 -5.92
CA PRO A 107 1.60 -6.31 -5.81
C PRO A 107 2.91 -5.85 -5.18
N ALA A 108 3.74 -6.81 -4.77
CA ALA A 108 5.10 -6.52 -4.32
C ALA A 108 5.91 -5.81 -5.44
N ALA A 109 6.90 -5.00 -5.05
CA ALA A 109 7.79 -4.26 -5.97
C ALA A 109 7.16 -3.19 -6.89
N VAL A 110 5.83 -2.99 -6.88
CA VAL A 110 5.15 -1.93 -7.67
C VAL A 110 5.51 -0.51 -7.23
N GLY A 111 6.16 -0.36 -6.07
CA GLY A 111 6.56 0.94 -5.54
C GLY A 111 5.51 1.62 -4.65
N LYS A 112 4.64 0.84 -3.98
CA LYS A 112 3.63 1.37 -3.05
C LYS A 112 4.23 2.33 -2.04
N THR A 113 5.22 1.89 -1.26
CA THR A 113 5.84 2.68 -0.20
C THR A 113 6.36 4.03 -0.70
N SER A 114 7.05 4.07 -1.84
CA SER A 114 7.52 5.33 -2.43
C SER A 114 6.38 6.27 -2.81
N HIS A 115 5.28 5.75 -3.36
CA HIS A 115 4.10 6.56 -3.66
C HIS A 115 3.36 6.97 -2.39
N CYS A 116 3.29 6.11 -1.39
CA CYS A 116 2.71 6.39 -0.07
C CYS A 116 3.44 7.54 0.63
N GLU A 117 4.78 7.55 0.61
CA GLU A 117 5.60 8.65 1.15
C GLU A 117 5.31 9.97 0.43
N LEU A 118 5.25 9.96 -0.91
CA LEU A 118 4.92 11.14 -1.71
C LEU A 118 3.52 11.67 -1.40
N LEU A 119 2.53 10.77 -1.34
CA LEU A 119 1.14 11.09 -1.03
C LEU A 119 1.02 11.66 0.39
N ALA A 120 1.63 11.00 1.38
CA ALA A 120 1.61 11.40 2.77
C ALA A 120 2.23 12.80 2.95
N SER A 121 3.39 13.06 2.35
CA SER A 121 4.04 14.37 2.39
C SER A 121 3.16 15.47 1.79
N ARG A 122 2.54 15.20 0.63
CA ARG A 122 1.78 16.20 -0.11
C ARG A 122 0.40 16.48 0.47
N PHE A 123 -0.24 15.47 1.05
CA PHE A 123 -1.53 15.59 1.71
C PHE A 123 -1.43 15.91 3.20
N GLY A 124 -0.23 15.87 3.78
CA GLY A 124 -0.02 16.09 5.22
C GLY A 124 -0.61 14.98 6.08
N LEU A 125 -0.64 13.75 5.55
CA LEU A 125 -1.22 12.59 6.23
C LEU A 125 -0.13 11.78 6.95
N PRO A 126 -0.41 11.25 8.14
CA PRO A 126 0.40 10.21 8.73
C PRO A 126 0.48 8.97 7.81
N HIS A 127 1.70 8.61 7.42
CA HIS A 127 1.98 7.36 6.70
C HIS A 127 2.12 6.22 7.71
N ILE A 128 1.32 5.17 7.52
CA ILE A 128 1.29 3.99 8.37
C ILE A 128 1.69 2.78 7.52
N ASN A 129 2.88 2.26 7.79
CA ASN A 129 3.29 0.93 7.36
C ASN A 129 3.28 0.00 8.59
N VAL A 130 2.52 -1.10 8.54
CA VAL A 130 2.31 -1.99 9.70
C VAL A 130 3.63 -2.65 10.13
N GLY A 131 4.52 -2.97 9.17
CA GLY A 131 5.84 -3.52 9.45
C GLY A 131 6.73 -2.51 10.17
N ASP A 132 6.82 -1.28 9.66
CA ASP A 132 7.61 -0.22 10.29
C ASP A 132 7.06 0.14 11.69
N LEU A 133 5.74 0.15 11.83
CA LEU A 133 5.07 0.35 13.12
C LEU A 133 5.49 -0.73 14.13
N LEU A 134 5.48 -2.00 13.72
CA LEU A 134 5.93 -3.11 14.55
C LEU A 134 7.39 -2.93 15.01
N PHE A 135 8.31 -2.63 14.08
CA PHE A 135 9.72 -2.44 14.41
C PHE A 135 9.95 -1.21 15.30
N SER A 136 9.23 -0.11 15.06
CA SER A 136 9.28 1.10 15.89
C SER A 136 8.86 0.80 17.34
N GLU A 137 7.79 0.04 17.53
CA GLU A 137 7.29 -0.33 18.86
C GLU A 137 8.28 -1.21 19.62
N ILE A 138 8.92 -2.17 18.93
CA ILE A 138 10.01 -2.99 19.48
C ILE A 138 11.21 -2.13 19.88
N ALA A 139 11.64 -1.20 19.01
CA ALA A 139 12.77 -0.31 19.26
C ALA A 139 12.52 0.60 20.49
N ASN A 140 11.29 1.10 20.62
CA ASN A 140 10.86 1.96 21.72
C ASN A 140 10.55 1.19 23.03
N LYS A 141 10.61 -0.15 23.01
CA LYS A 141 10.33 -1.03 24.16
C LYS A 141 8.97 -0.76 24.82
N THR A 142 7.96 -0.46 24.00
CA THR A 142 6.59 -0.29 24.49
C THR A 142 6.04 -1.62 24.98
N ALA A 143 4.92 -1.60 25.71
CA ALA A 143 4.27 -2.84 26.16
C ALA A 143 3.94 -3.78 24.99
N LEU A 144 3.44 -3.23 23.88
CA LEU A 144 3.18 -3.99 22.65
C LEU A 144 4.48 -4.42 21.96
N GLY A 145 5.49 -3.56 21.90
CA GLY A 145 6.79 -3.91 21.33
C GLY A 145 7.47 -5.08 22.05
N LEU A 146 7.35 -5.15 23.37
CA LEU A 146 7.87 -6.28 24.16
C LEU A 146 7.10 -7.57 23.88
N GLU A 147 5.79 -7.51 23.72
CA GLU A 147 4.94 -8.64 23.33
C GLU A 147 5.29 -9.12 21.90
N ALA A 148 5.40 -8.19 20.95
CA ALA A 148 5.84 -8.45 19.58
C ALA A 148 7.21 -9.15 19.53
N LYS A 149 8.16 -8.65 20.33
CA LYS A 149 9.50 -9.21 20.41
C LYS A 149 9.48 -10.67 20.92
N GLN A 150 8.59 -11.01 21.86
CA GLN A 150 8.45 -12.40 22.32
C GLN A 150 7.99 -13.34 21.19
N PHE A 151 7.09 -12.90 20.31
CA PHE A 151 6.69 -13.69 19.15
C PHE A 151 7.88 -13.91 18.19
N MET A 152 8.63 -12.84 17.89
CA MET A 152 9.78 -12.90 16.99
C MET A 152 10.93 -13.75 17.55
N ASP A 153 11.29 -13.57 18.82
CA ASP A 153 12.35 -14.33 19.50
C ASP A 153 11.99 -15.82 19.60
N ALA A 154 10.69 -16.15 19.71
CA ALA A 154 10.21 -17.52 19.67
C ALA A 154 10.19 -18.14 18.26
N SER A 155 10.77 -17.46 17.24
CA SER A 155 10.70 -17.85 15.83
C SER A 155 9.26 -18.04 15.32
N LYS A 156 8.30 -17.35 15.93
CA LYS A 156 6.88 -17.41 15.53
C LYS A 156 6.55 -16.18 14.69
N THR A 157 5.73 -16.38 13.67
CA THR A 157 5.11 -15.29 12.92
C THR A 157 4.22 -14.47 13.86
N VAL A 158 4.28 -13.14 13.75
CA VAL A 158 3.41 -12.25 14.52
C VAL A 158 1.95 -12.48 14.09
N PRO A 159 1.03 -12.79 15.02
CA PRO A 159 -0.35 -13.07 14.66
C PRO A 159 -1.07 -11.85 14.06
N ASP A 160 -1.94 -12.07 13.08
CA ASP A 160 -2.74 -11.01 12.45
C ASP A 160 -3.56 -10.21 13.46
N ALA A 161 -4.15 -10.87 14.46
CA ALA A 161 -4.90 -10.22 15.53
C ALA A 161 -4.05 -9.19 16.30
N PHE A 162 -2.75 -9.48 16.47
CA PHE A 162 -1.81 -8.57 17.10
C PHE A 162 -1.52 -7.37 16.19
N LEU A 163 -1.27 -7.60 14.89
CA LEU A 163 -1.06 -6.52 13.91
C LEU A 163 -2.27 -5.60 13.80
N LEU A 164 -3.48 -6.16 13.79
CA LEU A 164 -4.73 -5.40 13.76
C LEU A 164 -4.91 -4.54 15.02
N LYS A 165 -4.58 -5.08 16.20
CA LYS A 165 -4.59 -4.32 17.46
C LYS A 165 -3.59 -3.16 17.42
N LEU A 166 -2.38 -3.40 16.90
CA LEU A 166 -1.34 -2.38 16.73
C LEU A 166 -1.81 -1.23 15.83
N LEU A 167 -2.37 -1.59 14.68
CA LEU A 167 -2.90 -0.65 13.71
C LEU A 167 -4.07 0.15 14.28
N ALA A 168 -5.01 -0.50 14.97
CA ALA A 168 -6.15 0.14 15.62
C ALA A 168 -5.72 1.22 16.63
N GLN A 169 -4.67 0.95 17.42
CA GLN A 169 -4.12 1.95 18.33
C GLN A 169 -3.47 3.11 17.60
N ARG A 170 -2.74 2.84 16.50
CA ARG A 170 -2.08 3.89 15.71
C ARG A 170 -3.08 4.85 15.08
N VAL A 171 -4.16 4.33 14.47
CA VAL A 171 -5.19 5.17 13.81
C VAL A 171 -6.07 5.93 14.81
N ALA A 172 -6.10 5.51 16.07
CA ALA A 172 -6.83 6.20 17.15
C ALA A 172 -6.07 7.42 17.71
N GLN A 173 -4.81 7.63 17.32
CA GLN A 173 -4.02 8.78 17.78
C GLN A 173 -4.55 10.10 17.21
N ALA A 174 -4.30 11.20 17.93
CA ALA A 174 -4.88 12.51 17.63
C ALA A 174 -4.50 13.03 16.23
N ASP A 175 -3.26 12.79 15.78
CA ASP A 175 -2.79 13.14 14.44
C ASP A 175 -3.63 12.42 13.36
N CYS A 176 -3.87 11.13 13.54
CA CYS A 176 -4.69 10.32 12.64
C CYS A 176 -6.17 10.67 12.66
N GLN A 177 -6.70 11.02 13.83
CA GLN A 177 -8.11 11.43 13.96
C GLN A 177 -8.37 12.82 13.36
N GLN A 178 -7.39 13.72 13.42
CA GLN A 178 -7.53 15.09 12.92
C GLN A 178 -7.22 15.20 11.42
N ALA A 179 -6.08 14.66 10.98
CA ALA A 179 -5.64 14.78 9.59
C ALA A 179 -6.18 13.63 8.71
N GLY A 180 -6.40 12.46 9.30
CA GLY A 180 -6.66 11.21 8.59
C GLY A 180 -5.42 10.32 8.58
N TRP A 181 -5.33 9.36 7.65
CA TRP A 181 -4.22 8.43 7.59
C TRP A 181 -4.07 7.82 6.21
N LEU A 182 -2.83 7.41 5.90
CA LEU A 182 -2.50 6.65 4.71
C LEU A 182 -1.89 5.31 5.12
N LEU A 183 -2.60 4.21 4.84
CA LEU A 183 -2.18 2.86 5.16
C LEU A 183 -1.51 2.21 3.94
N ASP A 184 -0.25 1.81 4.12
CA ASP A 184 0.60 1.22 3.08
C ASP A 184 0.56 -0.32 3.15
N GLY A 185 0.03 -0.93 2.10
CA GLY A 185 0.17 -2.36 1.84
C GLY A 185 -0.71 -3.28 2.68
N PHE A 186 -1.46 -2.79 3.67
CA PHE A 186 -2.36 -3.59 4.50
C PHE A 186 -3.83 -3.20 4.22
N PRO A 187 -4.80 -4.13 4.23
CA PRO A 187 -4.72 -5.58 4.49
C PRO A 187 -4.30 -6.43 3.27
N HIS A 188 -3.87 -7.66 3.53
CA HIS A 188 -3.48 -8.67 2.53
C HIS A 188 -4.50 -9.81 2.37
N THR A 189 -5.35 -10.06 3.37
CA THR A 189 -6.31 -11.18 3.36
C THR A 189 -7.73 -10.67 3.60
N GLY A 190 -8.73 -11.44 3.14
CA GLY A 190 -10.15 -11.12 3.39
C GLY A 190 -10.49 -11.13 4.89
N GLU A 191 -9.87 -12.01 5.67
CA GLU A 191 -10.05 -12.04 7.14
C GLU A 191 -9.57 -10.75 7.81
N GLN A 192 -8.43 -10.20 7.36
CA GLN A 192 -7.94 -8.91 7.83
C GLN A 192 -8.87 -7.76 7.46
N VAL A 193 -9.49 -7.80 6.26
CA VAL A 193 -10.49 -6.80 5.83
C VAL A 193 -11.69 -6.82 6.77
N GLU A 194 -12.26 -7.99 7.05
CA GLU A 194 -13.42 -8.10 7.95
C GLU A 194 -13.08 -7.68 9.37
N ALA A 195 -11.88 -8.01 9.85
CA ALA A 195 -11.43 -7.56 11.17
C ALA A 195 -11.27 -6.03 11.24
N LEU A 196 -10.72 -5.38 10.20
CA LEU A 196 -10.63 -3.91 10.13
C LEU A 196 -12.00 -3.26 10.16
N LYS A 197 -12.97 -3.82 9.44
CA LYS A 197 -14.37 -3.34 9.46
C LYS A 197 -14.96 -3.44 10.87
N GLN A 198 -14.77 -4.55 11.56
CA GLN A 198 -15.24 -4.73 12.95
C GLN A 198 -14.59 -3.74 13.93
N LEU A 199 -13.33 -3.37 13.68
CA LEU A 199 -12.61 -2.35 14.45
C LEU A 199 -13.00 -0.91 14.08
N GLY A 200 -13.90 -0.71 13.11
CA GLY A 200 -14.30 0.62 12.62
C GLY A 200 -13.23 1.33 11.78
N VAL A 201 -12.18 0.62 11.37
CA VAL A 201 -11.10 1.14 10.53
C VAL A 201 -11.49 0.96 9.07
N VAL A 202 -12.35 1.85 8.58
CA VAL A 202 -12.85 1.85 7.21
C VAL A 202 -12.20 2.99 6.42
N PRO A 203 -11.53 2.71 5.30
CA PRO A 203 -10.96 3.75 4.46
C PRO A 203 -12.04 4.47 3.65
N ASP A 204 -11.82 5.74 3.33
CA ASP A 204 -12.65 6.48 2.39
C ASP A 204 -12.25 6.16 0.93
N LYS A 205 -10.98 5.76 0.73
CA LYS A 205 -10.38 5.48 -0.58
C LYS A 205 -9.46 4.28 -0.52
N VAL A 206 -9.50 3.49 -1.57
CA VAL A 206 -8.52 2.44 -1.83
C VAL A 206 -7.86 2.74 -3.17
N ILE A 207 -6.55 2.94 -3.16
CA ILE A 207 -5.74 3.12 -4.36
C ILE A 207 -5.06 1.79 -4.64
N PHE A 208 -5.29 1.22 -5.82
CA PHE A 208 -4.60 0.02 -6.25
C PHE A 208 -3.53 0.40 -7.28
N LEU A 209 -2.25 0.20 -6.94
CA LEU A 209 -1.16 0.34 -7.88
C LEU A 209 -1.00 -0.96 -8.66
N ALA A 210 -1.06 -0.86 -9.99
CA ALA A 210 -0.77 -1.95 -10.90
C ALA A 210 0.43 -1.58 -11.77
N ALA A 211 1.23 -2.59 -12.12
CA ALA A 211 2.27 -2.47 -13.14
C ALA A 211 2.38 -3.79 -13.90
N GLU A 212 2.99 -3.73 -15.08
CA GLU A 212 3.25 -4.92 -15.86
C GLU A 212 4.23 -5.87 -15.16
N GLN A 213 4.02 -7.17 -15.35
CA GLN A 213 4.81 -8.22 -14.73
C GLN A 213 6.32 -8.07 -14.99
N ALA A 214 6.70 -7.75 -16.23
CA ALA A 214 8.11 -7.57 -16.61
C ALA A 214 8.79 -6.48 -15.77
N VAL A 215 8.06 -5.39 -15.48
CA VAL A 215 8.54 -4.29 -14.65
C VAL A 215 8.69 -4.73 -13.18
N LEU A 216 7.74 -5.49 -12.64
CA LEU A 216 7.80 -5.98 -11.25
C LEU A 216 8.97 -6.95 -11.04
N LEU A 217 9.20 -7.85 -11.99
CA LEU A 217 10.30 -8.81 -11.96
C LEU A 217 11.65 -8.09 -12.03
N ASP A 218 11.81 -7.16 -12.98
CA ASP A 218 13.05 -6.42 -13.15
C ASP A 218 13.41 -5.61 -11.89
N ARG A 219 12.41 -4.97 -11.27
CA ARG A 219 12.57 -4.23 -10.00
C ARG A 219 12.96 -5.13 -8.84
N THR A 220 12.51 -6.39 -8.83
CA THR A 220 12.82 -7.34 -7.75
C THR A 220 14.20 -7.95 -7.93
N ARG A 221 14.61 -8.20 -9.18
CA ARG A 221 15.83 -8.94 -9.54
C ARG A 221 17.12 -8.34 -8.98
N TYR A 222 17.17 -7.02 -8.82
CA TYR A 222 18.34 -6.31 -8.32
C TYR A 222 18.14 -5.68 -6.95
N ARG A 223 17.01 -5.99 -6.28
CA ARG A 223 16.73 -5.44 -4.95
C ARG A 223 17.75 -6.02 -3.96
N ARG A 224 18.49 -5.13 -3.31
CA ARG A 224 19.37 -5.45 -2.18
C ARG A 224 18.75 -4.83 -0.94
N VAL A 225 18.93 -5.51 0.20
CA VAL A 225 18.53 -5.00 1.51
C VAL A 225 19.81 -4.75 2.28
N ASP A 226 19.95 -3.55 2.83
CA ASP A 226 21.00 -3.26 3.80
C ASP A 226 20.67 -3.97 5.11
N MET A 227 21.56 -4.87 5.56
CA MET A 227 21.33 -5.68 6.77
C MET A 227 21.30 -4.85 8.06
N ASN A 228 21.81 -3.61 8.06
CA ASN A 228 21.78 -2.73 9.23
C ASN A 228 20.51 -1.89 9.29
N THR A 229 20.02 -1.42 8.14
CA THR A 229 18.84 -0.53 8.08
C THR A 229 17.56 -1.26 7.66
N ASN A 230 17.69 -2.49 7.19
CA ASN A 230 16.63 -3.33 6.63
C ASN A 230 15.83 -2.65 5.52
N LYS A 231 16.46 -1.70 4.81
CA LYS A 231 15.91 -0.94 3.68
C LYS A 231 16.51 -1.39 2.35
#